data_AF-A0A0C1YPK2-F1
#
_entry.id   AF-A0A0C1YPK2-F1
#
_cell.length_a   1.000
_cell.length_b   1.000
_cell.length_c   1.000
_cell.angle_alpha   90.00
_cell.angle_beta   90.00
_cell.angle_gamma   90.00
#
_symmetry.space_group_name_H-M   'P 1'
#
loop_
_entity.id
_entity.type
_entity.pdbx_description
1 polymer ?
#
loop_
_entity_poly.entity_id
_entity_poly.type
_entity_poly.pdbx_seq_one_letter_code
_entity_poly.pdbx_strand_id
1 'polypeptide(L)'
;MTTEDSVRKEATDVTKAVRTGPEQAPLKSITSFSPALRCMDNLFLMYGVRDLVVISEDLNDNTKKVSAGTKDMLISAVSEMTKRSKAVRLIAYGQDSSNLISFMKEAEKKNLFQLTPQYGIRGSISQLDENVAKKTEGGGISFGDVGFGRAATAATTILGLDLTMMSTEDLSIVSGVTSSNSVAIFKSGAGVEGEAGYKKFGINYQANLSRSEGTAQALRNLVELSVIELFGKLTKTPYWICLGANSQTDAVKNEIGDWYSGMYSDGEIVSYWQQQMRIRGVYSGEVNGQNDEALIEAITAYREAMGLEKSAVVDLAFFTAYLDANHYEVAPKARAKLAANRQGSAPATSREDASPISMSIVSTKGGNQFARGEKVAVKVTPSRDAYVYCFMQDETRKIARFFPNRFSKDALVSAKTGIQLPNGKQFSMHANNKGVQEQIMCFGTGKDVYADVVASIGGGDIDVPTQLQSLAQIKTVFEKAAGPSLGTANFTLNVR
;
A
#
# COMPACT_ATOMS: atom_id res chain seq x y z
N MET A 1 54.59 26.31 29.69
CA MET A 1 53.84 25.55 28.67
C MET A 1 54.28 26.07 27.32
N THR A 2 54.87 25.20 26.52
CA THR A 2 55.47 25.52 25.22
C THR A 2 54.39 25.87 24.20
N THR A 3 54.75 26.73 23.25
CA THR A 3 53.91 27.21 22.14
C THR A 3 53.28 26.09 21.29
N GLU A 4 53.84 24.88 21.30
CA GLU A 4 53.23 23.70 20.69
C GLU A 4 51.94 23.24 21.39
N ASP A 5 51.87 23.32 22.71
CA ASP A 5 50.67 22.90 23.46
C ASP A 5 49.52 23.89 23.29
N SER A 6 49.81 25.18 23.11
CA SER A 6 48.77 26.18 22.82
C SER A 6 48.23 26.04 21.41
N VAL A 7 49.09 25.81 20.41
CA VAL A 7 48.68 25.58 19.01
C VAL A 7 47.90 24.28 18.87
N ARG A 8 48.28 23.23 19.59
CA ARG A 8 47.56 21.94 19.59
C ARG A 8 46.21 22.05 20.29
N LYS A 9 46.09 22.85 21.35
CA LYS A 9 44.82 23.11 22.05
C LYS A 9 43.89 23.97 21.19
N GLU A 10 44.41 25.02 20.55
CA GLU A 10 43.68 25.87 19.62
C GLU A 10 43.22 25.08 18.37
N ALA A 11 44.06 24.21 17.81
CA ALA A 11 43.67 23.30 16.74
C ALA A 11 42.60 22.28 17.19
N THR A 12 42.66 21.79 18.43
CA THR A 12 41.65 20.86 18.97
C THR A 12 40.31 21.55 19.26
N ASP A 13 40.36 22.79 19.73
CA ASP A 13 39.18 23.61 20.03
C ASP A 13 38.52 24.13 18.74
N VAL A 14 39.31 24.48 17.71
CA VAL A 14 38.81 24.76 16.35
C VAL A 14 38.21 23.49 15.73
N THR A 15 38.81 22.31 15.95
CA THR A 15 38.24 21.03 15.46
C THR A 15 36.94 20.65 16.19
N LYS A 16 36.79 21.02 17.47
CA LYS A 16 35.52 20.90 18.22
C LYS A 16 34.48 21.92 17.77
N ALA A 17 34.87 23.16 17.49
CA ALA A 17 33.99 24.22 16.99
C ALA A 17 33.50 23.95 15.56
N VAL A 18 34.32 23.30 14.72
CA VAL A 18 33.93 22.81 13.38
C VAL A 18 33.03 21.57 13.45
N ARG A 19 33.10 20.79 14.54
CA ARG A 19 32.12 19.71 14.84
C ARG A 19 30.80 20.22 15.40
N THR A 20 30.73 21.47 15.83
CA THR A 20 29.48 22.19 16.09
C THR A 20 29.17 23.12 14.92
N GLY A 21 29.08 22.56 13.71
CA GLY A 21 28.27 23.16 12.65
C GLY A 21 26.78 22.99 12.97
N PRO A 22 25.85 23.60 12.19
CA PRO A 22 24.43 23.30 12.34
C PRO A 22 24.27 21.78 12.36
N GLU A 23 23.49 21.23 13.30
CA GLU A 23 23.32 19.78 13.47
C GLU A 23 23.22 19.11 12.10
N GLN A 24 24.30 18.45 11.67
CA GLN A 24 24.33 17.89 10.33
C GLN A 24 23.27 16.80 10.29
N ALA A 25 22.35 16.93 9.34
CA ALA A 25 21.34 15.94 9.04
C ALA A 25 21.98 14.53 9.07
N PRO A 26 21.38 13.57 9.79
CA PRO A 26 21.98 12.25 9.99
C PRO A 26 22.32 11.59 8.66
N LEU A 27 23.51 11.01 8.59
CA LEU A 27 24.03 10.35 7.39
C LEU A 27 23.89 8.83 7.48
N LYS A 28 23.28 8.20 6.47
CA LYS A 28 23.14 6.75 6.34
C LYS A 28 23.82 6.23 5.08
N SER A 29 24.72 5.26 5.22
CA SER A 29 25.27 4.55 4.07
C SER A 29 24.28 3.49 3.59
N ILE A 30 24.04 3.42 2.28
CA ILE A 30 23.16 2.45 1.63
C ILE A 30 23.83 1.86 0.38
N THR A 31 23.43 0.64 0.03
CA THR A 31 23.69 0.08 -1.32
C THR A 31 22.45 0.21 -2.21
N SER A 32 21.27 0.03 -1.60
CA SER A 32 19.93 0.19 -2.19
C SER A 32 18.91 0.50 -1.10
N PHE A 33 17.70 0.88 -1.48
CA PHE A 33 16.53 1.01 -0.60
C PHE A 33 15.72 -0.30 -0.49
N SER A 34 16.23 -1.43 -0.98
CA SER A 34 15.61 -2.75 -0.85
C SER A 34 15.15 -3.11 0.58
N PRO A 35 15.91 -2.82 1.67
CA PRO A 35 15.43 -3.04 3.03
C PRO A 35 14.17 -2.22 3.36
N ALA A 36 14.08 -0.99 2.85
CA ALA A 36 12.91 -0.13 3.02
C ALA A 36 11.70 -0.65 2.23
N LEU A 37 11.91 -1.20 1.03
CA LEU A 37 10.83 -1.89 0.27
C LEU A 37 10.28 -3.09 1.07
N ARG A 38 11.14 -3.92 1.67
CA ARG A 38 10.69 -5.03 2.53
C ARG A 38 9.96 -4.54 3.79
N CYS A 39 10.40 -3.41 4.35
CA CYS A 39 9.70 -2.78 5.46
C CYS A 39 8.29 -2.32 5.05
N MET A 40 8.13 -1.72 3.86
CA MET A 40 6.81 -1.34 3.32
C MET A 40 5.87 -2.53 3.16
N ASP A 41 6.38 -3.69 2.73
CA ASP A 41 5.59 -4.92 2.65
C ASP A 41 5.01 -5.35 4.02
N ASN A 42 5.78 -5.13 5.10
CA ASN A 42 5.30 -5.34 6.47
C ASN A 42 4.24 -4.30 6.86
N LEU A 43 4.43 -3.03 6.49
CA LEU A 43 3.47 -1.96 6.75
C LEU A 43 2.14 -2.21 6.02
N PHE A 44 2.17 -2.68 4.77
CA PHE A 44 0.94 -3.03 4.04
C PHE A 44 0.13 -4.10 4.77
N LEU A 45 0.79 -5.13 5.31
CA LEU A 45 0.11 -6.14 6.13
C LEU A 45 -0.44 -5.53 7.42
N MET A 46 0.34 -4.72 8.12
CA MET A 46 -0.07 -4.11 9.39
C MET A 46 -1.26 -3.18 9.20
N TYR A 47 -1.26 -2.36 8.15
CA TYR A 47 -2.32 -1.38 7.84
C TYR A 47 -3.46 -1.96 7.00
N GLY A 48 -3.44 -3.27 6.70
CA GLY A 48 -4.48 -3.96 5.95
C GLY A 48 -4.63 -3.49 4.50
N VAL A 49 -3.55 -3.01 3.89
CA VAL A 49 -3.51 -2.61 2.48
C VAL A 49 -3.59 -3.87 1.61
N ARG A 50 -4.55 -3.87 0.68
CA ARG A 50 -4.84 -5.00 -0.23
C ARG A 50 -5.55 -4.51 -1.49
N ASP A 51 -5.58 -5.39 -2.48
CA ASP A 51 -6.40 -5.21 -3.69
C ASP A 51 -6.08 -3.92 -4.49
N LEU A 52 -4.85 -3.41 -4.40
CA LEU A 52 -4.42 -2.28 -5.22
C LEU A 52 -3.97 -2.78 -6.58
N VAL A 53 -4.59 -2.26 -7.64
CA VAL A 53 -4.19 -2.58 -9.01
C VAL A 53 -3.81 -1.32 -9.71
N VAL A 54 -2.56 -1.29 -10.14
CA VAL A 54 -1.90 -0.10 -10.64
C VAL A 54 -1.33 -0.44 -12.01
N ILE A 55 -1.63 0.38 -13.01
CA ILE A 55 -0.98 0.30 -14.32
C ILE A 55 0.22 1.23 -14.34
N SER A 56 1.35 0.80 -14.87
CA SER A 56 2.47 1.70 -15.16
C SER A 56 2.48 1.98 -16.65
N GLU A 57 2.60 3.25 -17.01
CA GLU A 57 3.03 3.67 -18.35
C GLU A 57 4.56 3.62 -18.46
N ASP A 58 5.09 3.85 -19.66
CA ASP A 58 6.52 3.98 -19.87
C ASP A 58 7.05 5.26 -19.20
N LEU A 59 8.08 5.12 -18.37
CA LEU A 59 8.75 6.23 -17.70
C LEU A 59 9.77 6.85 -18.68
N ASN A 60 9.35 7.90 -19.38
CA ASN A 60 10.16 8.53 -20.41
C ASN A 60 11.38 9.24 -19.82
N ASP A 61 12.52 9.09 -20.48
CA ASP A 61 13.67 9.96 -20.26
C ASP A 61 13.52 11.24 -21.08
N ASN A 62 12.99 12.29 -20.44
CA ASN A 62 12.83 13.59 -21.10
C ASN A 62 14.15 14.33 -21.31
N THR A 63 15.25 13.86 -20.69
CA THR A 63 16.60 14.40 -20.88
C THR A 63 17.28 13.81 -22.12
N LYS A 64 16.81 12.64 -22.60
CA LYS A 64 17.34 11.86 -23.72
C LYS A 64 18.80 11.41 -23.56
N LYS A 65 19.31 11.41 -22.33
CA LYS A 65 20.71 11.14 -22.00
C LYS A 65 20.90 9.94 -21.07
N VAL A 66 19.82 9.46 -20.46
CA VAL A 66 19.79 8.32 -19.56
C VAL A 66 19.19 7.12 -20.29
N SER A 67 20.05 6.29 -20.88
CA SER A 67 19.64 5.01 -21.45
C SER A 67 19.59 3.96 -20.34
N ALA A 68 18.46 3.88 -19.63
CA ALA A 68 18.25 2.93 -18.54
C ALA A 68 16.84 2.30 -18.58
N GLY A 69 16.74 1.04 -18.13
CA GLY A 69 15.47 0.32 -17.99
C GLY A 69 14.66 0.78 -16.79
N THR A 70 14.26 2.05 -16.73
CA THR A 70 13.54 2.66 -15.59
C THR A 70 12.23 1.93 -15.30
N LYS A 71 11.56 1.42 -16.34
CA LYS A 71 10.37 0.58 -16.21
C LYS A 71 10.67 -0.73 -15.48
N ASP A 72 11.73 -1.44 -15.84
CA ASP A 72 12.12 -2.70 -15.19
C ASP A 72 12.57 -2.48 -13.74
N MET A 73 13.21 -1.34 -13.47
CA MET A 73 13.52 -0.90 -12.11
C MET A 73 12.25 -0.67 -11.30
N LEU A 74 11.25 0.00 -11.87
CA LEU A 74 9.94 0.22 -11.22
C LEU A 74 9.23 -1.12 -10.93
N ILE A 75 9.17 -2.01 -11.92
CA ILE A 75 8.57 -3.34 -11.78
C ILE A 75 9.25 -4.11 -10.65
N SER A 76 10.58 -4.11 -10.62
CA SER A 76 11.36 -4.80 -9.59
C SER A 76 11.11 -4.22 -8.20
N ALA A 77 11.11 -2.88 -8.07
CA ALA A 77 10.87 -2.18 -6.81
C ALA A 77 9.47 -2.50 -6.24
N VAL A 78 8.43 -2.38 -7.07
CA VAL A 78 7.05 -2.69 -6.66
C VAL A 78 6.91 -4.17 -6.30
N SER A 79 7.53 -5.06 -7.07
CA SER A 79 7.51 -6.51 -6.81
C SER A 79 8.13 -6.87 -5.45
N GLU A 80 9.26 -6.27 -5.08
CA GLU A 80 9.89 -6.51 -3.77
C GLU A 80 9.07 -5.86 -2.63
N MET A 81 8.46 -4.70 -2.87
CA MET A 81 7.64 -3.96 -1.90
C MET A 81 6.32 -4.67 -1.54
N THR A 82 5.86 -5.60 -2.38
CA THR A 82 4.58 -6.29 -2.18
C THR A 82 4.71 -7.81 -2.22
N LYS A 83 5.92 -8.31 -1.96
CA LYS A 83 6.28 -9.72 -2.15
C LYS A 83 5.43 -10.67 -1.30
N ARG A 84 5.18 -10.33 -0.03
CA ARG A 84 4.42 -11.11 0.94
C ARG A 84 2.99 -10.62 1.09
N SER A 85 2.79 -9.31 1.17
CA SER A 85 1.46 -8.70 1.32
C SER A 85 0.55 -8.97 0.12
N LYS A 86 1.14 -9.05 -1.09
CA LYS A 86 0.40 -9.04 -2.37
C LYS A 86 -0.57 -7.86 -2.46
N ALA A 87 -0.30 -6.78 -1.72
CA ALA A 87 -1.11 -5.59 -1.66
C ALA A 87 -1.24 -4.88 -3.02
N VAL A 88 -0.18 -4.90 -3.83
CA VAL A 88 -0.10 -4.21 -5.11
C VAL A 88 0.05 -5.22 -6.26
N ARG A 89 -0.82 -5.11 -7.25
CA ARG A 89 -0.70 -5.75 -8.55
C ARG A 89 -0.34 -4.70 -9.59
N LEU A 90 0.91 -4.73 -10.04
CA LEU A 90 1.38 -3.85 -11.09
C LEU A 90 1.10 -4.48 -12.47
N ILE A 91 0.37 -3.76 -13.31
CA ILE A 91 0.22 -4.05 -14.73
C ILE A 91 1.24 -3.19 -15.46
N ALA A 92 2.34 -3.80 -15.90
CA ALA A 92 3.34 -3.10 -16.69
C ALA A 92 2.83 -2.97 -18.14
N TYR A 93 2.38 -1.77 -18.52
CA TYR A 93 1.92 -1.46 -19.88
C TYR A 93 2.93 -0.55 -20.59
N GLY A 94 3.06 -0.66 -21.90
CA GLY A 94 3.96 0.20 -22.70
C GLY A 94 3.86 -0.06 -24.20
N GLN A 95 4.70 0.59 -24.99
CA GLN A 95 4.62 0.53 -26.46
C GLN A 95 4.68 -0.91 -27.01
N ASP A 96 5.47 -1.78 -26.38
CA ASP A 96 5.63 -3.20 -26.75
C ASP A 96 4.39 -4.06 -26.44
N SER A 97 3.49 -3.57 -25.56
CA SER A 97 2.31 -4.30 -25.11
C SER A 97 1.17 -4.32 -26.13
N SER A 98 1.22 -3.46 -27.16
CA SER A 98 0.24 -3.39 -28.25
C SER A 98 0.10 -4.73 -28.99
N ASN A 99 1.22 -5.42 -29.23
CA ASN A 99 1.27 -6.73 -29.85
C ASN A 99 0.69 -7.82 -28.94
N LEU A 100 0.95 -7.74 -27.63
CA LEU A 100 0.42 -8.69 -26.64
C LEU A 100 -1.09 -8.55 -26.47
N ILE A 101 -1.63 -7.33 -26.42
CA ILE A 101 -3.09 -7.10 -26.35
C ILE A 101 -3.77 -7.58 -27.62
N SER A 102 -3.18 -7.30 -28.79
CA SER A 102 -3.72 -7.79 -30.07
C SER A 102 -3.79 -9.33 -30.07
N PHE A 103 -2.70 -9.99 -29.66
CA PHE A 103 -2.67 -11.44 -29.46
C PHE A 103 -3.68 -11.94 -28.42
N MET A 104 -3.83 -11.29 -27.26
CA MET A 104 -4.77 -11.71 -26.22
C MET A 104 -6.24 -11.50 -26.62
N LYS A 105 -6.52 -10.43 -27.37
CA LYS A 105 -7.84 -10.12 -27.94
C LYS A 105 -8.21 -11.13 -29.02
N GLU A 106 -7.24 -11.54 -29.84
CA GLU A 106 -7.38 -12.57 -30.88
C GLU A 106 -7.45 -13.99 -30.30
N ALA A 107 -6.80 -14.25 -29.17
CA ALA A 107 -6.92 -15.50 -28.41
C ALA A 107 -8.24 -15.63 -27.62
N GLU A 108 -9.21 -14.73 -27.83
CA GLU A 108 -10.52 -14.68 -27.16
C GLU A 108 -10.49 -14.81 -25.63
N LYS A 109 -9.38 -14.43 -24.97
CA LYS A 109 -9.27 -14.47 -23.50
C LYS A 109 -9.97 -13.28 -22.87
N LYS A 110 -11.28 -13.15 -23.12
CA LYS A 110 -12.18 -12.32 -22.31
C LYS A 110 -12.44 -13.07 -21.02
N ASN A 111 -11.53 -12.93 -20.05
CA ASN A 111 -11.78 -13.44 -18.70
C ASN A 111 -13.10 -12.85 -18.19
N LEU A 112 -13.87 -13.62 -17.40
CA LEU A 112 -15.13 -13.18 -16.78
C LEU A 112 -14.96 -11.91 -15.91
N PHE A 113 -13.72 -11.55 -15.61
CA PHE A 113 -13.30 -10.36 -14.89
C PHE A 113 -12.40 -9.51 -15.77
N GLN A 114 -12.91 -8.37 -16.26
CA GLN A 114 -12.07 -7.33 -16.83
C GLN A 114 -11.28 -6.70 -15.67
N LEU A 115 -9.96 -6.95 -15.63
CA LEU A 115 -9.05 -6.33 -14.67
C LEU A 115 -8.91 -4.85 -15.02
N THR A 116 -9.84 -4.03 -14.55
CA THR A 116 -9.70 -2.57 -14.60
C THR A 116 -8.75 -2.16 -13.46
N PRO A 117 -7.60 -1.53 -13.76
CA PRO A 117 -6.77 -0.88 -12.75
C PRO A 117 -7.61 0.15 -11.98
N GLN A 118 -7.20 0.51 -10.77
CA GLN A 118 -7.76 1.68 -10.07
C GLN A 118 -6.91 2.91 -10.39
N TYR A 119 -5.59 2.72 -10.44
CA TYR A 119 -4.64 3.80 -10.57
C TYR A 119 -3.64 3.58 -11.70
N GLY A 120 -3.08 4.67 -12.20
CA GLY A 120 -1.97 4.70 -13.16
C GLY A 120 -0.77 5.45 -12.58
N ILE A 121 0.44 4.93 -12.80
CA ILE A 121 1.69 5.64 -12.50
C ILE A 121 2.14 6.33 -13.78
N ARG A 122 2.33 7.65 -13.68
CA ARG A 122 2.99 8.46 -14.70
C ARG A 122 4.24 9.08 -14.11
N GLY A 123 5.30 9.18 -14.90
CA GLY A 123 6.52 9.82 -14.46
C GLY A 123 7.54 9.99 -15.57
N SER A 124 8.62 10.68 -15.23
CA SER A 124 9.73 10.91 -16.14
C SER A 124 11.02 11.18 -15.38
N ILE A 125 12.14 10.88 -16.03
CA ILE A 125 13.42 11.48 -15.65
C ILE A 125 13.33 12.95 -16.08
N SER A 126 13.13 13.82 -15.10
CA SER A 126 12.80 15.24 -15.33
C SER A 126 14.03 16.13 -15.44
N GLN A 127 15.16 15.69 -14.87
CA GLN A 127 16.39 16.47 -14.81
C GLN A 127 17.62 15.57 -14.96
N LEU A 128 18.59 16.03 -15.75
CA LEU A 128 19.95 15.52 -15.79
C LEU A 128 20.91 16.69 -16.06
N ASP A 129 21.48 17.24 -14.99
CA ASP A 129 22.45 18.33 -15.09
C ASP A 129 23.85 17.79 -14.79
N GLU A 130 24.73 17.85 -15.79
CA GLU A 130 26.10 17.36 -15.69
C GLU A 130 27.08 18.50 -15.39
N ASN A 131 28.12 18.22 -14.61
CA ASN A 131 29.19 19.18 -14.27
C ASN A 131 28.71 20.42 -13.51
N VAL A 132 27.68 20.28 -12.66
CA VAL A 132 27.06 21.39 -11.90
C VAL A 132 28.05 22.05 -10.94
N ALA A 133 29.03 21.30 -10.43
CA ALA A 133 30.15 21.82 -9.65
C ALA A 133 31.47 21.25 -10.19
N LYS A 134 32.46 22.13 -10.42
CA LYS A 134 33.87 21.80 -10.65
C LYS A 134 34.69 22.43 -9.53
N LYS A 135 35.34 21.60 -8.71
CA LYS A 135 36.24 22.06 -7.66
C LYS A 135 37.65 22.26 -8.20
N THR A 136 38.24 23.42 -7.89
CA THR A 136 39.69 23.69 -7.91
C THR A 136 40.27 23.41 -6.52
N GLU A 137 41.50 22.90 -6.40
CA GLU A 137 42.14 22.39 -5.17
C GLU A 137 41.77 23.13 -3.86
N GLY A 138 41.36 22.38 -2.82
CA GLY A 138 41.32 22.87 -1.43
C GLY A 138 39.97 22.81 -0.67
N GLY A 139 38.82 23.10 -1.30
CA GLY A 139 37.51 23.26 -0.59
C GLY A 139 36.54 22.06 -0.67
N GLY A 140 35.83 21.68 0.39
CA GLY A 140 34.78 20.63 0.31
C GLY A 140 33.65 20.98 -0.68
N ILE A 141 32.95 19.99 -1.24
CA ILE A 141 31.76 20.22 -2.09
C ILE A 141 30.53 19.89 -1.24
N SER A 142 29.58 20.83 -1.15
CA SER A 142 28.28 20.60 -0.54
C SER A 142 27.17 20.64 -1.59
N PHE A 143 26.23 19.69 -1.52
CA PHE A 143 24.95 19.74 -2.23
C PHE A 143 23.84 19.80 -1.17
N GLY A 144 23.22 20.97 -1.00
CA GLY A 144 22.42 21.26 0.19
C GLY A 144 23.26 21.08 1.47
N ASP A 145 22.73 20.37 2.46
CA ASP A 145 23.43 20.06 3.72
C ASP A 145 24.33 18.81 3.64
N VAL A 146 24.44 18.17 2.47
CA VAL A 146 25.29 17.00 2.31
C VAL A 146 26.71 17.44 2.01
N GLY A 147 27.56 17.44 3.03
CA GLY A 147 28.99 17.70 2.90
C GLY A 147 29.75 16.43 2.55
N PHE A 148 30.50 16.47 1.45
CA PHE A 148 31.36 15.36 1.04
C PHE A 148 32.84 15.73 1.23
N GLY A 149 33.63 14.73 1.65
CA GLY A 149 35.03 14.89 2.04
C GLY A 149 35.96 15.40 0.94
N ARG A 150 37.24 15.62 1.30
CA ARG A 150 38.29 16.13 0.41
C ARG A 150 38.62 15.15 -0.72
N ALA A 151 37.86 15.19 -1.82
CA ALA A 151 38.28 14.60 -3.09
C ALA A 151 38.90 15.67 -4.02
N ALA A 152 39.99 15.29 -4.69
CA ALA A 152 40.61 16.05 -5.77
C ALA A 152 39.70 15.98 -7.01
N THR A 153 39.33 17.14 -7.55
CA THR A 153 38.61 17.32 -8.84
C THR A 153 37.42 16.36 -9.03
N ALA A 154 36.28 16.67 -8.39
CA ALA A 154 35.04 15.93 -8.60
C ALA A 154 34.11 16.66 -9.58
N ALA A 155 33.55 15.94 -10.56
CA ALA A 155 32.44 16.41 -11.38
C ALA A 155 31.13 15.92 -10.77
N THR A 156 30.20 16.83 -10.50
CA THR A 156 28.87 16.52 -9.94
C THR A 156 27.82 16.45 -11.04
N THR A 157 27.01 15.39 -11.04
CA THR A 157 25.83 15.22 -11.90
C THR A 157 24.58 15.15 -11.03
N ILE A 158 23.54 15.91 -11.34
CA ILE A 158 22.23 15.85 -10.66
C ILE A 158 21.27 15.09 -11.57
N LEU A 159 20.56 14.12 -11.00
CA LEU A 159 19.50 13.36 -11.68
C LEU A 159 18.21 13.50 -10.88
N GLY A 160 17.11 13.87 -11.56
CA GLY A 160 15.77 14.03 -10.97
C GLY A 160 14.77 13.03 -11.54
N LEU A 161 13.88 12.53 -10.67
CA LEU A 161 12.79 11.64 -11.03
C LEU A 161 11.49 12.12 -10.37
N ASP A 162 10.47 12.31 -11.20
CA ASP A 162 9.12 12.66 -10.77
C ASP A 162 8.15 11.52 -11.11
N LEU A 163 7.43 11.04 -10.10
CA LEU A 163 6.33 10.09 -10.22
C LEU A 163 5.04 10.70 -9.66
N THR A 164 3.92 10.37 -10.27
CA THR A 164 2.59 10.82 -9.85
C THR A 164 1.57 9.69 -10.05
N MET A 165 0.60 9.61 -9.14
CA MET A 165 -0.52 8.69 -9.24
C MET A 165 -1.73 9.36 -9.89
N MET A 166 -2.37 8.64 -10.81
CA MET A 166 -3.57 9.07 -11.54
C MET A 166 -4.70 8.07 -11.27
N SER A 167 -5.94 8.55 -11.14
CA SER A 167 -7.15 7.73 -11.15
C SER A 167 -7.44 7.28 -12.58
N THR A 168 -7.69 5.99 -12.78
CA THR A 168 -8.05 5.47 -14.14
C THR A 168 -9.53 5.58 -14.46
N GLU A 169 -10.36 5.93 -13.48
CA GLU A 169 -11.81 6.12 -13.68
C GLU A 169 -12.09 7.38 -14.51
N ASP A 170 -11.38 8.47 -14.21
CA ASP A 170 -11.59 9.81 -14.75
C ASP A 170 -10.31 10.47 -15.27
N LEU A 171 -9.16 9.78 -15.20
CA LEU A 171 -7.84 10.26 -15.64
C LEU A 171 -7.35 11.49 -14.85
N SER A 172 -7.88 11.74 -13.66
CA SER A 172 -7.45 12.83 -12.79
C SER A 172 -6.23 12.44 -11.94
N ILE A 173 -5.42 13.43 -11.54
CA ILE A 173 -4.30 13.19 -10.63
C ILE A 173 -4.82 13.00 -9.20
N VAL A 174 -4.33 11.98 -8.51
CA VAL A 174 -4.63 11.77 -7.08
C VAL A 174 -3.84 12.78 -6.27
N SER A 175 -4.54 13.75 -5.67
CA SER A 175 -3.93 14.85 -4.92
C SER A 175 -3.03 14.35 -3.79
N GLY A 176 -1.85 14.98 -3.64
CA GLY A 176 -0.87 14.62 -2.62
C GLY A 176 -0.13 13.29 -2.85
N VAL A 177 -0.47 12.51 -3.89
CA VAL A 177 0.19 11.23 -4.20
C VAL A 177 1.20 11.42 -5.33
N THR A 178 2.25 12.17 -5.00
CA THR A 178 3.38 12.46 -5.87
C THR A 178 4.70 12.20 -5.16
N SER A 179 5.72 11.85 -5.93
CA SER A 179 7.10 11.71 -5.44
C SER A 179 8.04 12.43 -6.40
N SER A 180 8.77 13.41 -5.87
CA SER A 180 9.78 14.19 -6.59
C SER A 180 11.07 14.09 -5.81
N ASN A 181 12.05 13.37 -6.35
CA ASN A 181 13.33 13.14 -5.71
C ASN A 181 14.47 13.38 -6.69
N SER A 182 15.61 13.79 -6.14
CA SER A 182 16.85 13.94 -6.90
C SER A 182 18.03 13.27 -6.19
N VAL A 183 19.04 12.92 -6.98
CA VAL A 183 20.31 12.36 -6.53
C VAL A 183 21.46 13.17 -7.10
N ALA A 184 22.44 13.48 -6.25
CA ALA A 184 23.71 14.06 -6.66
C ALA A 184 24.75 12.94 -6.79
N ILE A 185 25.34 12.79 -7.97
CA ILE A 185 26.35 11.78 -8.30
C ILE A 185 27.69 12.48 -8.44
N PHE A 186 28.66 12.08 -7.62
CA PHE A 186 30.02 12.60 -7.63
C PHE A 186 30.94 11.60 -8.30
N LYS A 187 31.71 12.07 -9.29
CA LYS A 187 32.75 11.28 -9.96
C LYS A 187 34.12 11.86 -9.61
N SER A 188 34.98 11.08 -8.95
CA SER A 188 36.37 11.47 -8.64
C SER A 188 37.32 11.12 -9.81
N GLY A 189 38.36 11.94 -10.02
CA GLY A 189 39.31 11.79 -11.14
C GLY A 189 40.08 10.46 -11.14
N ALA A 190 40.37 9.93 -12.33
CA ALA A 190 41.05 8.65 -12.64
C ALA A 190 40.27 7.34 -12.36
N GLY A 191 38.96 7.41 -12.10
CA GLY A 191 38.04 6.36 -12.53
C GLY A 191 37.93 5.11 -11.65
N VAL A 192 38.03 5.23 -10.33
CA VAL A 192 37.93 4.06 -9.43
C VAL A 192 36.61 4.04 -8.65
N GLU A 193 36.11 5.16 -8.13
CA GLU A 193 34.93 5.19 -7.23
C GLU A 193 34.10 6.48 -7.39
N GLY A 194 32.78 6.34 -7.41
CA GLY A 194 31.81 7.45 -7.37
C GLY A 194 30.90 7.34 -6.15
N GLU A 195 30.33 8.45 -5.71
CA GLU A 195 29.40 8.50 -4.58
C GLU A 195 28.08 9.11 -5.02
N ALA A 196 26.95 8.56 -4.58
CA ALA A 196 25.62 9.12 -4.80
C ALA A 196 25.01 9.58 -3.47
N GLY A 197 24.59 10.84 -3.41
CA GLY A 197 23.89 11.44 -2.27
C GLY A 197 22.40 11.64 -2.55
N TYR A 198 21.55 11.13 -1.67
CA TYR A 198 20.10 11.35 -1.64
C TYR A 198 19.72 12.08 -0.36
N LYS A 199 18.67 12.87 -0.38
CA LYS A 199 18.13 13.53 0.82
C LYS A 199 16.65 13.24 0.93
N LYS A 200 16.21 12.69 2.07
CA LYS A 200 14.79 12.54 2.37
C LYS A 200 14.51 12.67 3.85
N PHE A 201 13.46 13.40 4.20
CA PHE A 201 13.04 13.63 5.59
C PHE A 201 14.20 14.12 6.49
N GLY A 202 15.01 15.06 6.00
CA GLY A 202 16.16 15.54 6.75
C GLY A 202 17.25 14.49 7.01
N ILE A 203 17.19 13.33 6.35
CA ILE A 203 18.22 12.29 6.41
C ILE A 203 18.98 12.31 5.08
N ASN A 204 20.30 12.28 5.18
CA ASN A 204 21.20 12.15 4.04
C ASN A 204 21.53 10.67 3.85
N TYR A 205 21.40 10.16 2.62
CA TYR A 205 21.78 8.80 2.26
C TYR A 205 22.95 8.86 1.29
N GLN A 206 23.95 8.02 1.51
CA GLN A 206 25.11 7.92 0.63
C GLN A 206 25.28 6.49 0.12
N ALA A 207 25.46 6.35 -1.19
CA ALA A 207 25.76 5.08 -1.84
C ALA A 207 27.09 5.12 -2.57
N ASN A 208 27.91 4.10 -2.37
CA ASN A 208 29.13 3.91 -3.14
C ASN A 208 28.79 3.29 -4.49
N LEU A 209 29.33 3.87 -5.56
CA LEU A 209 29.07 3.50 -6.95
C LEU A 209 30.32 2.94 -7.60
N SER A 210 30.16 1.82 -8.31
CA SER A 210 31.21 1.22 -9.11
C SER A 210 31.39 1.92 -10.47
N ARG A 211 32.57 1.76 -11.06
CA ARG A 211 33.10 2.45 -12.26
C ARG A 211 32.18 2.44 -13.49
N SER A 212 31.40 1.38 -13.71
CA SER A 212 30.70 1.13 -14.98
C SER A 212 29.18 1.39 -14.94
N GLU A 213 28.55 1.47 -13.77
CA GLU A 213 27.08 1.50 -13.63
C GLU A 213 26.55 2.62 -12.72
N GLY A 214 27.39 3.59 -12.33
CA GLY A 214 27.05 4.56 -11.28
C GLY A 214 25.74 5.33 -11.51
N THR A 215 25.47 5.82 -12.73
CA THR A 215 24.23 6.55 -13.04
C THR A 215 23.00 5.64 -13.02
N ALA A 216 23.12 4.41 -13.53
CA ALA A 216 22.02 3.45 -13.56
C ALA A 216 21.68 2.93 -12.15
N GLN A 217 22.70 2.67 -11.32
CA GLN A 217 22.49 2.30 -9.92
C GLN A 217 21.92 3.46 -9.12
N ALA A 218 22.36 4.69 -9.39
CA ALA A 218 21.79 5.87 -8.74
C ALA A 218 20.31 6.07 -9.11
N LEU A 219 19.98 5.93 -10.39
CA LEU A 219 18.60 5.95 -10.85
C LEU A 219 17.77 4.83 -10.21
N ARG A 220 18.31 3.60 -10.11
CA ARG A 220 17.60 2.49 -9.46
C ARG A 220 17.23 2.83 -8.01
N ASN A 221 18.17 3.33 -7.23
CA ASN A 221 17.91 3.76 -5.86
C ASN A 221 16.89 4.91 -5.79
N LEU A 222 16.92 5.82 -6.77
CA LEU A 222 15.94 6.90 -6.88
C LEU A 222 14.53 6.35 -7.18
N VAL A 223 14.40 5.37 -8.08
CA VAL A 223 13.14 4.68 -8.37
C VAL A 223 12.62 3.95 -7.13
N GLU A 224 13.47 3.21 -6.40
CA GLU A 224 13.08 2.52 -5.18
C GLU A 224 12.54 3.50 -4.12
N LEU A 225 13.25 4.63 -3.90
CA LEU A 225 12.81 5.69 -3.00
C LEU A 225 11.45 6.27 -3.43
N SER A 226 11.31 6.61 -4.71
CA SER A 226 10.07 7.22 -5.21
C SER A 226 8.88 6.26 -5.14
N VAL A 227 9.07 4.96 -5.33
CA VAL A 227 8.01 3.94 -5.16
C VAL A 227 7.56 3.84 -3.70
N ILE A 228 8.50 3.82 -2.75
CA ILE A 228 8.19 3.77 -1.30
C ILE A 228 7.29 4.95 -0.92
N GLU A 229 7.64 6.15 -1.36
CA GLU A 229 6.84 7.35 -1.11
C GLU A 229 5.49 7.30 -1.79
N LEU A 230 5.46 7.01 -3.08
CA LEU A 230 4.25 7.08 -3.89
C LEU A 230 3.17 6.16 -3.32
N PHE A 231 3.52 4.91 -3.01
CA PHE A 231 2.58 3.99 -2.41
C PHE A 231 2.30 4.31 -0.94
N GLY A 232 3.31 4.74 -0.17
CA GLY A 232 3.11 5.19 1.21
C GLY A 232 2.06 6.28 1.33
N LYS A 233 2.12 7.29 0.45
CA LYS A 233 1.17 8.40 0.34
C LYS A 233 -0.20 7.95 -0.16
N LEU A 234 -0.24 7.07 -1.16
CA LEU A 234 -1.49 6.50 -1.69
C LEU A 234 -2.26 5.77 -0.59
N THR A 235 -1.56 5.00 0.24
CA THR A 235 -2.18 4.10 1.23
C THR A 235 -2.24 4.67 2.63
N LYS A 236 -1.77 5.91 2.82
CA LYS A 236 -1.62 6.56 4.13
C LYS A 236 -0.87 5.68 5.14
N THR A 237 0.14 4.94 4.66
CA THR A 237 1.00 4.11 5.52
C THR A 237 2.29 4.85 5.84
N PRO A 238 2.78 4.82 7.09
CA PRO A 238 3.89 5.65 7.58
C PRO A 238 5.25 5.21 7.00
N TYR A 239 5.45 5.44 5.71
CA TYR A 239 6.59 4.96 4.93
C TYR A 239 7.93 5.57 5.40
N TRP A 240 7.88 6.72 6.07
CA TRP A 240 9.04 7.35 6.69
C TRP A 240 9.74 6.44 7.71
N ILE A 241 9.01 5.56 8.40
CA ILE A 241 9.59 4.58 9.32
C ILE A 241 10.56 3.66 8.58
N CYS A 242 10.22 3.26 7.35
CA CYS A 242 11.06 2.40 6.51
C CYS A 242 12.31 3.11 5.96
N LEU A 243 12.26 4.43 5.87
CA LEU A 243 13.42 5.28 5.58
C LEU A 243 14.21 5.62 6.87
N GLY A 244 13.66 5.23 8.03
CA GLY A 244 14.21 5.45 9.36
C GLY A 244 14.20 6.91 9.78
N ALA A 245 13.19 7.66 9.33
CA ALA A 245 12.74 8.91 9.92
C ALA A 245 11.59 8.62 10.93
N ASN A 246 11.19 9.62 11.70
CA ASN A 246 10.14 9.52 12.70
C ASN A 246 9.22 10.74 12.67
N SER A 247 8.10 10.67 13.39
CA SER A 247 7.11 11.75 13.51
C SER A 247 7.64 13.06 14.09
N GLN A 248 8.84 13.08 14.69
CA GLN A 248 9.41 14.28 15.29
C GLN A 248 10.17 15.16 14.29
N THR A 249 10.51 14.62 13.13
CA THR A 249 11.17 15.38 12.06
C THR A 249 10.17 16.31 11.38
N ASP A 250 10.52 17.58 11.17
CA ASP A 250 9.59 18.59 10.62
C ASP A 250 8.98 18.20 9.27
N ALA A 251 9.77 17.58 8.39
CA ALA A 251 9.28 17.08 7.12
C ALA A 251 8.21 15.98 7.27
N VAL A 252 8.33 15.14 8.30
CA VAL A 252 7.34 14.10 8.61
C VAL A 252 6.13 14.71 9.32
N LYS A 253 6.32 15.68 10.22
CA LYS A 253 5.21 16.42 10.85
C LYS A 253 4.31 17.09 9.82
N ASN A 254 4.92 17.74 8.82
CA ASN A 254 4.17 18.38 7.73
C ASN A 254 3.41 17.33 6.91
N GLU A 255 4.05 16.21 6.54
CA GLU A 255 3.39 15.13 5.80
C GLU A 255 2.19 14.55 6.58
N ILE A 256 2.32 14.30 7.89
CA ILE A 256 1.22 13.82 8.74
C ILE A 256 0.11 14.88 8.83
N GLY A 257 0.48 16.16 8.98
CA GLY A 257 -0.46 17.28 9.02
C GLY A 257 -1.27 17.43 7.74
N ASP A 258 -0.61 17.29 6.58
CA ASP A 258 -1.25 17.33 5.27
C ASP A 258 -2.20 16.15 5.08
N TRP A 259 -1.80 14.94 5.49
CA TRP A 259 -2.67 13.77 5.44
C TRP A 259 -3.91 13.94 6.30
N TYR A 260 -3.74 14.40 7.54
CA TYR A 260 -4.83 14.62 8.47
C TYR A 260 -5.81 15.68 7.94
N SER A 261 -5.28 16.82 7.49
CA SER A 261 -6.08 17.94 7.00
C SER A 261 -6.82 17.58 5.71
N GLY A 262 -6.16 16.89 4.78
CA GLY A 262 -6.78 16.39 3.55
C GLY A 262 -7.89 15.38 3.81
N MET A 263 -7.66 14.37 4.65
CA MET A 263 -8.71 13.41 5.01
C MET A 263 -9.89 14.08 5.73
N TYR A 264 -9.64 15.13 6.51
CA TYR A 264 -10.70 15.90 7.15
C TYR A 264 -11.51 16.71 6.14
N SER A 265 -10.86 17.39 5.20
CA SER A 265 -11.56 18.16 4.15
C SER A 265 -12.37 17.28 3.21
N ASP A 266 -11.85 16.10 2.92
CA ASP A 266 -12.44 15.18 1.95
C ASP A 266 -13.53 14.28 2.59
N GLY A 267 -13.74 14.40 3.91
CA GLY A 267 -14.71 13.59 4.65
C GLY A 267 -14.28 12.13 4.87
N GLU A 268 -13.02 11.80 4.59
CA GLU A 268 -12.49 10.44 4.65
C GLU A 268 -12.07 10.02 6.06
N ILE A 269 -11.80 10.97 6.97
CA ILE A 269 -11.19 10.72 8.28
C ILE A 269 -11.96 9.67 9.10
N VAL A 270 -13.29 9.70 9.09
CA VAL A 270 -14.13 8.74 9.84
C VAL A 270 -14.02 7.35 9.24
N SER A 271 -14.12 7.24 7.91
CA SER A 271 -14.01 5.96 7.21
C SER A 271 -12.62 5.33 7.37
N TYR A 272 -11.57 6.17 7.41
CA TYR A 272 -10.21 5.73 7.74
C TYR A 272 -10.15 5.07 9.11
N TRP A 273 -10.69 5.72 10.15
CA TRP A 273 -10.70 5.17 11.51
C TRP A 273 -11.57 3.92 11.63
N GLN A 274 -12.76 3.88 11.03
CA GLN A 274 -13.60 2.68 10.95
C GLN A 274 -12.81 1.51 10.36
N GLN A 275 -12.15 1.73 9.23
CA GLN A 275 -11.36 0.70 8.55
C GLN A 275 -10.18 0.25 9.42
N GLN A 276 -9.41 1.19 9.98
CA GLN A 276 -8.27 0.87 10.84
C GLN A 276 -8.70 0.08 12.08
N MET A 277 -9.74 0.54 12.79
CA MET A 277 -10.27 -0.15 13.97
C MET A 277 -10.84 -1.53 13.64
N ARG A 278 -11.44 -1.69 12.46
CA ARG A 278 -11.92 -3.00 12.00
C ARG A 278 -10.77 -3.97 11.74
N ILE A 279 -9.71 -3.54 11.06
CA ILE A 279 -8.54 -4.39 10.81
C ILE A 279 -7.89 -4.83 12.14
N ARG A 280 -7.98 -4.01 13.20
CA ARG A 280 -7.51 -4.38 14.54
C ARG A 280 -8.49 -5.25 15.34
N GLY A 281 -9.67 -5.53 14.79
CA GLY A 281 -10.71 -6.33 15.42
C GLY A 281 -11.36 -5.67 16.63
N VAL A 282 -11.35 -4.34 16.72
CA VAL A 282 -11.99 -3.57 17.80
C VAL A 282 -13.25 -2.84 17.34
N TYR A 283 -13.55 -2.86 16.04
CA TYR A 283 -14.75 -2.26 15.46
C TYR A 283 -15.51 -3.25 14.58
N SER A 284 -16.82 -3.34 14.80
CA SER A 284 -17.72 -4.28 14.11
C SER A 284 -18.84 -3.60 13.32
N GLY A 285 -18.92 -2.27 13.35
CA GLY A 285 -19.89 -1.51 12.55
C GLY A 285 -19.47 -1.36 11.09
N GLU A 286 -20.28 -0.68 10.28
CA GLU A 286 -20.06 -0.43 8.85
C GLU A 286 -18.96 0.61 8.60
N VAL A 287 -18.19 0.48 7.51
CA VAL A 287 -17.24 1.51 7.07
C VAL A 287 -17.99 2.43 6.11
N ASN A 288 -18.74 3.37 6.66
CA ASN A 288 -19.65 4.26 5.92
C ASN A 288 -19.32 5.76 6.08
N GLY A 289 -18.25 6.10 6.80
CA GLY A 289 -17.83 7.48 7.06
C GLY A 289 -18.73 8.23 8.05
N GLN A 290 -19.69 7.57 8.70
CA GLN A 290 -20.55 8.15 9.73
C GLN A 290 -20.11 7.67 11.12
N ASN A 291 -20.08 8.58 12.09
CA ASN A 291 -19.75 8.19 13.46
C ASN A 291 -20.91 7.36 14.05
N ASP A 292 -20.57 6.24 14.69
CA ASP A 292 -21.49 5.43 15.47
C ASP A 292 -20.92 5.16 16.88
N GLU A 293 -21.76 4.62 17.76
CA GLU A 293 -21.37 4.31 19.14
C GLU A 293 -20.24 3.27 19.20
N ALA A 294 -20.25 2.29 18.28
CA ALA A 294 -19.22 1.25 18.20
C ALA A 294 -17.84 1.83 17.87
N LEU A 295 -17.76 2.87 17.02
CA LEU A 295 -16.52 3.55 16.68
C LEU A 295 -16.00 4.37 17.86
N ILE A 296 -16.90 5.06 18.58
CA ILE A 296 -16.57 5.81 19.81
C ILE A 296 -15.94 4.87 20.85
N GLU A 297 -16.55 3.72 21.11
CA GLU A 297 -16.00 2.69 22.00
C GLU A 297 -14.65 2.17 21.51
N ALA A 298 -14.53 1.89 20.20
CA ALA A 298 -13.31 1.34 19.61
C ALA A 298 -12.13 2.31 19.75
N ILE A 299 -12.32 3.60 19.42
CA ILE A 299 -11.29 4.63 19.55
C ILE A 299 -10.89 4.81 21.01
N THR A 300 -11.87 4.85 21.92
CA THR A 300 -11.62 5.02 23.36
C THR A 300 -10.79 3.87 23.92
N ALA A 301 -11.14 2.63 23.58
CA ALA A 301 -10.41 1.44 23.99
C ALA A 301 -9.00 1.39 23.37
N TYR A 302 -8.85 1.85 22.13
CA TYR A 302 -7.56 1.91 21.44
C TYR A 302 -6.61 2.93 22.06
N ARG A 303 -7.12 4.12 22.39
CA ARG A 303 -6.36 5.16 23.10
C ARG A 303 -5.89 4.69 24.46
N GLU A 304 -6.78 4.05 25.23
CA GLU A 304 -6.42 3.47 26.53
C GLU A 304 -5.33 2.39 26.38
N ALA A 305 -5.41 1.56 25.33
CA ALA A 305 -4.40 0.54 25.06
C ALA A 305 -3.03 1.11 24.66
N MET A 306 -2.99 2.33 24.12
CA MET A 306 -1.79 3.11 23.85
C MET A 306 -1.29 3.88 25.09
N GLY A 307 -2.01 3.84 26.22
CA GLY A 307 -1.68 4.61 27.42
C GLY A 307 -2.09 6.09 27.35
N LEU A 308 -2.95 6.46 26.41
CA LEU A 308 -3.49 7.81 26.26
C LEU A 308 -4.78 7.99 27.08
N GLU A 309 -5.18 9.24 27.28
CA GLU A 309 -6.45 9.58 27.95
C GLU A 309 -7.65 8.97 27.20
N LYS A 310 -8.62 8.45 27.98
CA LYS A 310 -9.88 7.91 27.49
C LYS A 310 -10.69 9.02 26.84
N SER A 311 -10.73 9.01 25.52
CA SER A 311 -11.44 9.98 24.70
C SER A 311 -11.82 9.31 23.39
N ALA A 312 -12.85 9.82 22.71
CA ALA A 312 -13.18 9.42 21.34
C ALA A 312 -12.68 10.44 20.31
N VAL A 313 -11.94 11.46 20.75
CA VAL A 313 -11.40 12.51 19.87
C VAL A 313 -10.27 11.94 19.03
N VAL A 314 -10.40 12.11 17.72
CA VAL A 314 -9.41 11.75 16.70
C VAL A 314 -8.67 12.98 16.19
N ASP A 315 -7.94 13.63 17.08
CA ASP A 315 -7.13 14.82 16.75
C ASP A 315 -5.81 14.44 16.05
N LEU A 316 -5.10 15.46 15.55
CA LEU A 316 -3.79 15.29 14.91
C LEU A 316 -2.76 14.63 15.85
N ALA A 317 -2.83 14.93 17.15
CA ALA A 317 -1.93 14.34 18.14
C ALA A 317 -2.14 12.82 18.25
N PHE A 318 -3.40 12.38 18.33
CA PHE A 318 -3.73 10.96 18.33
C PHE A 318 -3.40 10.29 16.99
N PHE A 319 -3.68 10.95 15.88
CA PHE A 319 -3.34 10.44 14.55
C PHE A 319 -1.82 10.22 14.42
N THR A 320 -1.01 11.18 14.87
CA THR A 320 0.45 11.06 14.89
C THR A 320 0.90 9.89 15.78
N ALA A 321 0.40 9.82 17.02
CA ALA A 321 0.74 8.73 17.94
C ALA A 321 0.31 7.36 17.41
N TYR A 322 -0.83 7.30 16.71
CA TYR A 322 -1.32 6.10 16.07
C TYR A 322 -0.37 5.63 14.96
N LEU A 323 0.10 6.54 14.10
CA LEU A 323 1.02 6.19 13.01
C LEU A 323 2.38 5.67 13.51
N ASP A 324 2.83 6.11 14.68
CA ASP A 324 4.06 5.63 15.32
C ASP A 324 3.91 4.28 16.06
N ALA A 325 2.68 3.82 16.28
CA ALA A 325 2.44 2.67 17.14
C ALA A 325 2.73 1.33 16.45
N ASN A 326 3.26 0.38 17.22
CA ASN A 326 3.28 -1.02 16.81
C ASN A 326 1.88 -1.65 17.04
N HIS A 327 1.07 -1.66 15.98
CA HIS A 327 -0.30 -2.14 16.09
C HIS A 327 -0.45 -3.62 16.44
N TYR A 328 0.57 -4.46 16.20
CA TYR A 328 0.53 -5.86 16.62
C TYR A 328 0.52 -6.00 18.15
N GLU A 329 1.10 -5.03 18.87
CA GLU A 329 1.11 -5.00 20.34
C GLU A 329 -0.10 -4.29 20.92
N VAL A 330 -0.56 -3.21 20.27
CA VAL A 330 -1.67 -2.39 20.77
C VAL A 330 -3.02 -3.06 20.53
N ALA A 331 -3.24 -3.70 19.37
CA ALA A 331 -4.55 -4.26 19.03
C ALA A 331 -5.05 -5.35 19.99
N PRO A 332 -4.24 -6.32 20.45
CA PRO A 332 -4.66 -7.28 21.49
C PRO A 332 -5.09 -6.59 22.79
N LYS A 333 -4.35 -5.57 23.24
CA LYS A 333 -4.67 -4.80 24.45
C LYS A 333 -6.00 -4.05 24.28
N ALA A 334 -6.20 -3.39 23.13
CA ALA A 334 -7.42 -2.66 22.81
C ALA A 334 -8.66 -3.58 22.81
N ARG A 335 -8.54 -4.79 22.23
CA ARG A 335 -9.61 -5.81 22.26
C ARG A 335 -9.96 -6.22 23.70
N ALA A 336 -8.96 -6.44 24.55
CA ALA A 336 -9.18 -6.77 25.95
C ALA A 336 -9.87 -5.62 26.72
N LYS A 337 -9.47 -4.37 26.47
CA LYS A 337 -10.10 -3.18 27.06
C LYS A 337 -11.55 -3.01 26.62
N LEU A 338 -11.83 -3.18 25.33
CA LEU A 338 -13.18 -3.12 24.79
C LEU A 338 -14.08 -4.18 25.42
N ALA A 339 -13.60 -5.43 25.54
CA ALA A 339 -14.34 -6.50 26.19
C ALA A 339 -14.62 -6.21 27.68
N ALA A 340 -13.64 -5.68 28.41
CA ALA A 340 -13.81 -5.31 29.81
C ALA A 340 -14.82 -4.16 30.01
N ASN A 341 -14.77 -3.14 29.15
CA ASN A 341 -15.71 -2.02 29.20
C ASN A 341 -17.17 -2.48 28.98
N ARG A 342 -17.38 -3.43 28.06
CA ARG A 342 -18.70 -4.03 27.79
C ARG A 342 -19.19 -4.95 28.91
N GLN A 343 -18.30 -5.54 29.71
CA GLN A 343 -18.66 -6.37 30.87
C GLN A 343 -19.05 -5.53 32.11
N GLY A 344 -18.58 -4.28 32.20
CA GLY A 344 -18.95 -3.34 33.27
C GLY A 344 -20.35 -2.73 33.09
N SER A 345 -20.89 -2.76 31.87
CA SER A 345 -22.30 -2.56 31.57
C SER A 345 -23.03 -3.88 31.83
N ALA A 346 -24.18 -3.87 32.52
CA ALA A 346 -24.92 -5.11 32.84
C ALA A 346 -25.01 -6.05 31.61
N PRO A 347 -24.82 -7.37 31.78
CA PRO A 347 -24.57 -8.26 30.66
C PRO A 347 -25.84 -8.37 29.81
N ALA A 348 -25.90 -7.63 28.71
CA ALA A 348 -26.62 -8.10 27.55
C ALA A 348 -25.88 -9.36 27.13
N THR A 349 -26.48 -10.51 27.42
CA THR A 349 -26.05 -11.83 26.95
C THR A 349 -26.16 -11.89 25.44
N SER A 350 -25.31 -11.14 24.73
CA SER A 350 -24.90 -11.52 23.39
C SER A 350 -23.92 -12.68 23.58
N ARG A 351 -24.46 -13.88 23.86
CA ARG A 351 -23.79 -15.08 23.36
C ARG A 351 -23.56 -14.77 21.89
N GLU A 352 -22.30 -14.68 21.45
CA GLU A 352 -22.00 -14.77 20.02
C GLU A 352 -22.80 -15.95 19.52
N ASP A 353 -23.82 -15.67 18.71
CA ASP A 353 -24.75 -16.69 18.28
C ASP A 353 -23.96 -17.61 17.34
N ALA A 354 -23.45 -18.70 17.91
CA ALA A 354 -22.60 -19.65 17.21
C ALA A 354 -23.38 -20.48 16.19
N SER A 355 -24.69 -20.27 16.06
CA SER A 355 -25.51 -20.87 15.03
C SER A 355 -25.00 -20.48 13.64
N PRO A 356 -25.04 -21.40 12.66
CA PRO A 356 -24.68 -21.10 11.28
C PRO A 356 -25.51 -19.94 10.72
N ILE A 357 -24.85 -18.98 10.09
CA ILE A 357 -25.54 -17.88 9.39
C ILE A 357 -26.25 -18.44 8.16
N SER A 358 -27.56 -18.26 8.07
CA SER A 358 -28.27 -18.64 6.84
C SER A 358 -27.99 -17.60 5.76
N MET A 359 -27.61 -18.06 4.57
CA MET A 359 -27.23 -17.21 3.45
C MET A 359 -28.14 -17.51 2.25
N SER A 360 -28.47 -16.48 1.48
CA SER A 360 -29.17 -16.64 0.20
C SER A 360 -28.46 -15.88 -0.91
N ILE A 361 -28.48 -16.46 -2.12
CA ILE A 361 -27.98 -15.84 -3.34
C ILE A 361 -29.08 -15.99 -4.39
N VAL A 362 -29.56 -14.87 -4.92
CA VAL A 362 -30.59 -14.85 -5.95
C VAL A 362 -30.12 -14.02 -7.14
N SER A 363 -30.41 -14.43 -8.36
CA SER A 363 -30.14 -13.58 -9.52
C SER A 363 -31.11 -12.39 -9.53
N THR A 364 -30.59 -11.20 -9.81
CA THR A 364 -31.43 -9.98 -9.89
C THR A 364 -32.40 -10.00 -11.07
N LYS A 365 -32.10 -10.77 -12.12
CA LYS A 365 -33.02 -10.98 -13.26
C LYS A 365 -34.02 -12.13 -13.04
N GLY A 366 -33.85 -12.89 -11.95
CA GLY A 366 -34.62 -14.10 -11.68
C GLY A 366 -34.08 -15.35 -12.37
N GLY A 367 -34.27 -16.51 -11.74
CA GLY A 367 -33.81 -17.80 -12.25
C GLY A 367 -32.30 -17.96 -12.29
N ASN A 368 -31.84 -18.95 -13.06
CA ASN A 368 -30.43 -19.34 -13.15
C ASN A 368 -29.93 -19.62 -14.59
N GLN A 369 -30.73 -19.28 -15.60
CA GLN A 369 -30.41 -19.47 -17.01
C GLN A 369 -29.85 -18.17 -17.58
N PHE A 370 -28.67 -18.21 -18.20
CA PHE A 370 -27.99 -17.04 -18.78
C PHE A 370 -27.60 -17.31 -20.23
N ALA A 371 -27.73 -16.32 -21.10
CA ALA A 371 -27.16 -16.35 -22.44
C ALA A 371 -25.64 -16.16 -22.35
N ARG A 372 -24.91 -16.69 -23.33
CA ARG A 372 -23.46 -16.47 -23.48
C ARG A 372 -23.12 -14.98 -23.47
N GLY A 373 -22.18 -14.59 -22.60
CA GLY A 373 -21.73 -13.20 -22.45
C GLY A 373 -22.72 -12.27 -21.74
N GLU A 374 -23.88 -12.77 -21.31
CA GLU A 374 -24.89 -11.99 -20.58
C GLU A 374 -24.34 -11.50 -19.24
N LYS A 375 -24.69 -10.26 -18.86
CA LYS A 375 -24.31 -9.71 -17.56
C LYS A 375 -24.94 -10.50 -16.42
N VAL A 376 -24.13 -10.81 -15.43
CA VAL A 376 -24.51 -11.51 -14.21
C VAL A 376 -24.59 -10.51 -13.07
N ALA A 377 -25.73 -10.45 -12.41
CA ALA A 377 -25.91 -9.76 -11.15
C ALA A 377 -26.70 -10.64 -10.18
N VAL A 378 -26.26 -10.66 -8.92
CA VAL A 378 -26.83 -11.45 -7.83
C VAL A 378 -27.06 -10.57 -6.62
N LYS A 379 -28.12 -10.84 -5.86
CA LYS A 379 -28.34 -10.29 -4.53
C LYS A 379 -27.97 -11.36 -3.50
N VAL A 380 -27.09 -11.00 -2.58
CA VAL A 380 -26.66 -11.84 -1.46
C VAL A 380 -27.31 -11.28 -0.20
N THR A 381 -27.95 -12.13 0.59
CA THR A 381 -28.63 -11.69 1.83
C THR A 381 -28.36 -12.68 2.96
N PRO A 382 -27.65 -12.27 4.02
CA PRO A 382 -27.46 -13.06 5.23
C PRO A 382 -28.69 -12.95 6.15
N SER A 383 -28.91 -13.92 7.03
CA SER A 383 -30.04 -13.93 7.99
C SER A 383 -29.86 -12.98 9.17
N ARG A 384 -28.63 -12.56 9.43
CA ARG A 384 -28.21 -11.53 10.38
C ARG A 384 -26.99 -10.81 9.81
N ASP A 385 -26.68 -9.62 10.30
CA ASP A 385 -25.51 -8.87 9.80
C ASP A 385 -24.26 -9.75 9.87
N ALA A 386 -23.52 -9.82 8.77
CA ALA A 386 -22.43 -10.77 8.61
C ALA A 386 -21.35 -10.23 7.66
N TYR A 387 -20.13 -10.68 7.85
CA TYR A 387 -19.04 -10.45 6.91
C TYR A 387 -19.13 -11.47 5.79
N VAL A 388 -19.32 -11.00 4.56
CA VAL A 388 -19.61 -11.82 3.39
C VAL A 388 -18.43 -11.86 2.43
N TYR A 389 -18.08 -13.06 1.97
CA TYR A 389 -17.03 -13.28 0.98
C TYR A 389 -17.57 -14.16 -0.13
N CYS A 390 -17.57 -13.66 -1.36
CA CYS A 390 -18.13 -14.36 -2.52
C CYS A 390 -17.07 -14.65 -3.57
N PHE A 391 -17.12 -15.89 -4.04
CA PHE A 391 -16.19 -16.45 -5.02
C PHE A 391 -16.97 -17.01 -6.19
N MET A 392 -16.41 -16.90 -7.38
CA MET A 392 -16.91 -17.51 -8.61
C MET A 392 -15.86 -18.45 -9.16
N GLN A 393 -16.30 -19.63 -9.61
CA GLN A 393 -15.50 -20.58 -10.35
C GLN A 393 -15.98 -20.62 -11.80
N ASP A 394 -15.06 -20.32 -12.72
CA ASP A 394 -15.32 -20.21 -14.15
C ASP A 394 -15.25 -21.56 -14.89
N GLU A 395 -15.45 -21.53 -16.21
CA GLU A 395 -15.45 -22.72 -17.05
C GLU A 395 -14.06 -23.36 -17.21
N THR A 396 -13.00 -22.66 -16.81
CA THR A 396 -11.62 -23.16 -16.75
C THR A 396 -11.23 -23.65 -15.35
N ARG A 397 -12.18 -23.69 -14.42
CA ARG A 397 -11.99 -23.96 -12.98
C ARG A 397 -11.17 -22.90 -12.25
N LYS A 398 -10.91 -21.74 -12.85
CA LYS A 398 -10.26 -20.63 -12.16
C LYS A 398 -11.24 -20.00 -11.18
N ILE A 399 -10.74 -19.67 -10.00
CA ILE A 399 -11.52 -19.06 -8.93
C ILE A 399 -11.14 -17.58 -8.82
N ALA A 400 -12.14 -16.72 -8.65
CA ALA A 400 -11.95 -15.31 -8.31
C ALA A 400 -12.89 -14.91 -7.17
N ARG A 401 -12.37 -14.13 -6.23
CA ARG A 401 -13.14 -13.44 -5.20
C ARG A 401 -13.69 -12.15 -5.80
N PHE A 402 -14.99 -12.11 -6.04
CA PHE A 402 -15.63 -10.90 -6.57
C PHE A 402 -16.21 -10.00 -5.48
N PHE A 403 -16.26 -10.47 -4.22
CA PHE A 403 -16.62 -9.65 -3.07
C PHE A 403 -15.97 -10.18 -1.76
N PRO A 404 -15.44 -9.32 -0.87
CA PRO A 404 -15.08 -7.94 -1.13
C PRO A 404 -14.04 -7.85 -2.25
N ASN A 405 -14.00 -6.73 -2.95
CA ASN A 405 -13.07 -6.49 -4.04
C ASN A 405 -12.45 -5.10 -3.92
N ARG A 406 -11.60 -4.74 -4.87
CA ARG A 406 -10.91 -3.44 -4.88
C ARG A 406 -11.83 -2.21 -4.86
N PHE A 407 -13.02 -2.31 -5.44
CA PHE A 407 -14.01 -1.23 -5.53
C PHE A 407 -15.01 -1.24 -4.37
N SER A 408 -15.16 -2.37 -3.68
CA SER A 408 -16.00 -2.51 -2.49
C SER A 408 -15.26 -3.35 -1.45
N LYS A 409 -14.56 -2.64 -0.54
CA LYS A 409 -13.64 -3.23 0.44
C LYS A 409 -14.33 -3.65 1.74
N ASP A 410 -15.49 -3.07 2.05
CA ASP A 410 -16.28 -3.44 3.22
C ASP A 410 -16.95 -4.80 2.98
N ALA A 411 -16.61 -5.78 3.82
CA ALA A 411 -17.21 -7.11 3.78
C ALA A 411 -18.52 -7.21 4.56
N LEU A 412 -18.82 -6.26 5.45
CA LEU A 412 -20.02 -6.28 6.27
C LEU A 412 -21.26 -6.05 5.40
N VAL A 413 -22.20 -6.98 5.49
CA VAL A 413 -23.48 -6.93 4.77
C VAL A 413 -24.60 -6.99 5.78
N SER A 414 -25.50 -6.00 5.72
CA SER A 414 -26.69 -5.99 6.56
C SER A 414 -27.70 -7.06 6.10
N ALA A 415 -28.31 -7.75 7.06
CA ALA A 415 -29.40 -8.69 6.79
C ALA A 415 -30.67 -8.02 6.29
N LYS A 416 -30.88 -6.73 6.62
CA LYS A 416 -32.09 -5.99 6.24
C LYS A 416 -32.11 -5.67 4.75
N THR A 417 -30.98 -5.21 4.22
CA THR A 417 -30.87 -4.74 2.84
C THR A 417 -30.24 -5.78 1.92
N GLY A 418 -29.34 -6.61 2.45
CA GLY A 418 -28.44 -7.44 1.66
C GLY A 418 -27.49 -6.59 0.81
N ILE A 419 -26.81 -7.24 -0.14
CA ILE A 419 -25.96 -6.56 -1.11
C ILE A 419 -26.22 -7.07 -2.52
N GLN A 420 -26.34 -6.16 -3.48
CA GLN A 420 -26.39 -6.50 -4.90
C GLN A 420 -24.97 -6.46 -5.47
N LEU A 421 -24.53 -7.55 -6.10
CA LEU A 421 -23.19 -7.73 -6.64
C LEU A 421 -23.28 -8.02 -8.14
N PRO A 422 -22.49 -7.34 -9.00
CA PRO A 422 -21.60 -6.22 -8.70
C PRO A 422 -22.31 -4.97 -8.13
N ASN A 423 -21.68 -4.28 -7.17
CA ASN A 423 -22.12 -2.99 -6.62
C ASN A 423 -21.27 -1.84 -7.20
N GLY A 424 -21.63 -1.36 -8.39
CA GLY A 424 -20.93 -0.25 -9.05
C GLY A 424 -20.83 -0.44 -10.56
N LYS A 425 -20.18 0.50 -11.23
CA LYS A 425 -19.94 0.45 -12.69
C LYS A 425 -18.54 -0.04 -13.05
N GLN A 426 -17.60 0.03 -12.12
CA GLN A 426 -16.18 -0.27 -12.30
C GLN A 426 -15.90 -1.78 -12.40
N PHE A 427 -16.85 -2.61 -11.97
CA PHE A 427 -16.76 -4.06 -11.99
C PHE A 427 -18.03 -4.66 -12.62
N SER A 428 -17.86 -5.61 -13.52
CA SER A 428 -18.96 -6.35 -14.13
C SER A 428 -18.62 -7.84 -14.21
N MET A 429 -19.63 -8.68 -14.02
CA MET A 429 -19.54 -10.12 -14.23
C MET A 429 -20.38 -10.49 -15.45
N HIS A 430 -19.87 -11.40 -16.25
CA HIS A 430 -20.52 -11.89 -17.46
C HIS A 430 -20.49 -13.41 -17.46
N ALA A 431 -21.52 -14.06 -17.99
CA ALA A 431 -21.53 -15.51 -18.20
C ALA A 431 -20.53 -15.90 -19.30
N ASN A 432 -19.87 -17.05 -19.18
CA ASN A 432 -18.90 -17.49 -20.20
C ASN A 432 -19.50 -17.60 -21.60
N ASN A 433 -18.64 -17.49 -22.61
CA ASN A 433 -19.05 -17.66 -24.00
C ASN A 433 -19.10 -19.12 -24.47
N LYS A 434 -18.73 -20.08 -23.60
CA LYS A 434 -18.63 -21.52 -23.95
C LYS A 434 -19.90 -22.31 -23.66
N GLY A 435 -20.88 -21.73 -22.95
CA GLY A 435 -22.11 -22.43 -22.57
C GLY A 435 -21.87 -23.48 -21.49
N VAL A 436 -20.80 -23.32 -20.71
CA VAL A 436 -20.45 -24.21 -19.60
C VAL A 436 -21.08 -23.66 -18.32
N GLN A 437 -21.46 -24.54 -17.40
CA GLN A 437 -21.99 -24.13 -16.11
C GLN A 437 -20.90 -23.47 -15.24
N GLU A 438 -21.25 -22.37 -14.56
CA GLU A 438 -20.39 -21.69 -13.59
C GLU A 438 -21.01 -21.77 -12.19
N GLN A 439 -20.18 -21.58 -11.17
CA GLN A 439 -20.62 -21.63 -9.78
C GLN A 439 -20.19 -20.39 -9.02
N ILE A 440 -21.11 -19.86 -8.22
CA ILE A 440 -20.86 -18.84 -7.21
C ILE A 440 -21.05 -19.50 -5.84
N MET A 441 -20.13 -19.23 -4.93
CA MET A 441 -20.24 -19.59 -3.51
C MET A 441 -19.94 -18.38 -2.65
N CYS A 442 -20.84 -18.05 -1.73
CA CYS A 442 -20.65 -17.01 -0.73
C CYS A 442 -20.58 -17.60 0.66
N PHE A 443 -19.71 -17.03 1.48
CA PHE A 443 -19.48 -17.36 2.88
C PHE A 443 -19.93 -16.19 3.75
N GLY A 444 -20.62 -16.46 4.86
CA GLY A 444 -21.00 -15.47 5.86
C GLY A 444 -20.36 -15.79 7.20
N THR A 445 -19.68 -14.82 7.82
CA THR A 445 -18.99 -15.00 9.11
C THR A 445 -19.41 -13.93 10.12
N GLY A 446 -19.41 -14.27 11.41
CA GLY A 446 -19.79 -13.33 12.48
C GLY A 446 -18.75 -12.24 12.77
N LYS A 447 -17.50 -12.45 12.31
CA LYS A 447 -16.38 -11.51 12.40
C LYS A 447 -15.66 -11.42 11.06
N ASP A 448 -14.91 -10.34 10.81
CA ASP A 448 -14.03 -10.25 9.64
C ASP A 448 -12.88 -11.25 9.81
N VAL A 449 -12.88 -12.30 8.97
CA VAL A 449 -11.88 -13.38 8.99
C VAL A 449 -10.80 -13.19 7.93
N TYR A 450 -10.75 -12.05 7.23
CA TYR A 450 -9.85 -11.91 6.10
C TYR A 450 -8.38 -12.14 6.47
N ALA A 451 -7.94 -11.58 7.60
CA ALA A 451 -6.57 -11.77 8.08
C ALA A 451 -6.23 -13.23 8.36
N ASP A 452 -7.22 -14.05 8.74
CA ASP A 452 -7.05 -15.47 9.03
C ASP A 452 -6.95 -16.32 7.74
N VAL A 453 -7.61 -15.88 6.66
CA VAL A 453 -7.71 -16.66 5.41
C VAL A 453 -6.76 -16.19 4.31
N VAL A 454 -6.28 -14.94 4.34
CA VAL A 454 -5.53 -14.31 3.23
C VAL A 454 -4.28 -15.08 2.80
N ALA A 455 -3.58 -15.71 3.73
CA ALA A 455 -2.41 -16.53 3.42
C ALA A 455 -2.76 -17.77 2.58
N SER A 456 -3.99 -18.26 2.68
CA SER A 456 -4.49 -19.42 1.95
C SER A 456 -5.19 -19.04 0.64
N ILE A 457 -6.03 -18.00 0.65
CA ILE A 457 -6.85 -17.60 -0.50
C ILE A 457 -6.20 -16.54 -1.39
N GLY A 458 -5.01 -16.05 -1.04
CA GLY A 458 -4.33 -14.96 -1.74
C GLY A 458 -4.84 -13.57 -1.32
N GLY A 459 -3.97 -12.56 -1.46
CA GLY A 459 -4.26 -11.17 -1.08
C GLY A 459 -5.06 -10.36 -2.09
N GLY A 460 -5.28 -10.89 -3.30
CA GLY A 460 -5.97 -10.21 -4.39
C GLY A 460 -7.36 -10.77 -4.65
N ASP A 461 -8.31 -9.90 -4.98
CA ASP A 461 -9.68 -10.22 -5.39
C ASP A 461 -9.74 -11.21 -6.57
N ILE A 462 -8.96 -11.02 -7.65
CA ILE A 462 -9.10 -11.86 -8.87
C ILE A 462 -8.04 -12.99 -8.98
N ASP A 463 -7.05 -13.02 -8.09
CA ASP A 463 -5.95 -14.01 -8.16
C ASP A 463 -5.96 -14.94 -6.94
N VAL A 464 -7.02 -15.75 -6.85
CA VAL A 464 -7.03 -16.86 -5.90
C VAL A 464 -5.93 -17.85 -6.33
N PRO A 465 -5.08 -18.34 -5.40
CA PRO A 465 -3.96 -19.20 -5.72
C PRO A 465 -4.37 -20.45 -6.50
N THR A 466 -3.57 -20.82 -7.50
CA THR A 466 -3.89 -21.91 -8.45
C THR A 466 -3.95 -23.29 -7.81
N GLN A 467 -3.40 -23.48 -6.60
CA GLN A 467 -3.58 -24.70 -5.82
C GLN A 467 -5.02 -24.91 -5.33
N LEU A 468 -5.83 -23.85 -5.27
CA LEU A 468 -7.26 -23.90 -4.97
C LEU A 468 -8.02 -24.05 -6.28
N GLN A 469 -8.39 -25.29 -6.59
CA GLN A 469 -9.01 -25.70 -7.85
C GLN A 469 -10.54 -25.88 -7.75
N SER A 470 -11.12 -25.72 -6.55
CA SER A 470 -12.57 -25.84 -6.34
C SER A 470 -13.08 -24.93 -5.22
N LEU A 471 -14.33 -24.48 -5.33
CA LEU A 471 -15.01 -23.74 -4.27
C LEU A 471 -15.12 -24.55 -2.96
N ALA A 472 -15.12 -25.88 -3.04
CA ALA A 472 -15.07 -26.76 -1.87
C ALA A 472 -13.78 -26.58 -1.05
N GLN A 473 -12.63 -26.39 -1.70
CA GLN A 473 -11.37 -26.11 -1.00
C GLN A 473 -11.40 -24.72 -0.34
N ILE A 474 -12.01 -23.73 -0.99
CA ILE A 474 -12.22 -22.40 -0.38
C ILE A 474 -13.09 -22.54 0.87
N LYS A 475 -14.17 -23.31 0.79
CA LYS A 475 -15.04 -23.59 1.92
C LYS A 475 -14.25 -24.15 3.12
N THR A 476 -13.37 -25.11 2.92
CA THR A 476 -12.53 -25.66 4.02
C THR A 476 -11.65 -24.60 4.68
N VAL A 477 -11.13 -23.63 3.93
CA VAL A 477 -10.36 -22.51 4.49
C VAL A 477 -11.24 -21.65 5.40
N PHE A 478 -12.46 -21.31 4.96
CA PHE A 478 -13.40 -20.52 5.74
C PHE A 478 -13.97 -21.28 6.94
N GLU A 479 -14.20 -22.58 6.83
CA GLU A 479 -14.61 -23.45 7.96
C GLU A 479 -13.57 -23.40 9.08
N LYS A 480 -12.28 -23.44 8.73
CA LYS A 480 -11.18 -23.35 9.70
C LYS A 480 -11.13 -21.98 10.41
N ALA A 481 -11.47 -20.89 9.72
CA ALA A 481 -11.39 -19.54 10.26
C ALA A 481 -12.64 -19.11 11.05
N ALA A 482 -13.83 -19.46 10.57
CA ALA A 482 -15.12 -19.05 11.14
C ALA A 482 -15.73 -20.09 12.10
N GLY A 483 -15.28 -21.34 12.03
CA GLY A 483 -15.80 -22.44 12.84
C GLY A 483 -17.28 -22.74 12.57
N PRO A 484 -18.06 -23.14 13.60
CA PRO A 484 -19.43 -23.62 13.43
C PRO A 484 -20.44 -22.54 12.99
N SER A 485 -20.07 -21.26 13.11
CA SER A 485 -20.94 -20.14 12.73
C SER A 485 -20.97 -19.86 11.22
N LEU A 486 -20.15 -20.56 10.42
CA LEU A 486 -20.01 -20.31 8.99
C LEU A 486 -21.34 -20.49 8.25
N GLY A 487 -21.80 -19.41 7.63
CA GLY A 487 -22.85 -19.45 6.62
C GLY A 487 -22.30 -19.78 5.24
N THR A 488 -23.03 -20.59 4.47
CA THR A 488 -22.69 -20.88 3.07
C THR A 488 -23.91 -20.78 2.18
N ALA A 489 -23.76 -20.21 1.00
CA ALA A 489 -24.76 -20.25 -0.07
C ALA A 489 -24.09 -20.48 -1.41
N ASN A 490 -24.78 -21.23 -2.27
CA ASN A 490 -24.33 -21.56 -3.62
C ASN A 490 -25.35 -21.08 -4.64
N PHE A 491 -24.84 -20.60 -5.77
CA PHE A 491 -25.65 -20.26 -6.93
C PHE A 491 -24.98 -20.80 -8.18
N THR A 492 -25.75 -21.46 -9.03
CA THR A 492 -25.26 -22.12 -10.23
C THR A 492 -25.75 -21.40 -11.46
N LEU A 493 -24.85 -20.98 -12.34
CA LEU A 493 -25.19 -20.29 -13.58
C LEU A 493 -25.24 -21.32 -14.70
N ASN A 494 -26.43 -21.53 -15.26
CA ASN A 494 -26.61 -22.37 -16.43
C ASN A 494 -26.52 -21.50 -17.68
N VAL A 495 -25.42 -21.61 -18.41
CA VAL A 495 -25.17 -20.82 -19.61
C VAL A 495 -25.65 -21.57 -20.85
N ARG A 496 -26.45 -20.94 -21.70
CA ARG A 496 -26.96 -21.52 -22.95
C ARG A 496 -26.52 -20.69 -24.15
#